data_AF-A0A8S1LH71-F1
#
_entry.id   AF-A0A8S1LH71-F1
#
_cell.length_a   1.000
_cell.length_b   1.000
_cell.length_c   1.000
_cell.angle_alpha   90.00
_cell.angle_beta   90.00
_cell.angle_gamma   90.00
#
_symmetry.space_group_name_H-M   'P 1'
#
loop_
_entity.id
_entity.type
_entity.pdbx_description
1 polymer ?
#
loop_
_entity_poly.entity_id
_entity_poly.type
_entity_poly.pdbx_seq_one_letter_code
_entity_poly.pdbx_strand_id
1 'polypeptide(L)'
;MHKITLKFLDESIEQKYQQEHQSPKRRTHIKIFLLIFIILQIIKLTIAIINQNFALVYQLLGMISFTTLSKFFNINKEYHQRASIIYINICFSIYVIFLDPRLDTATMYYRGAHQMIINIINILGIEFLDSTITIIIMYSLRIFHLIYNSSIIDITSVIMGFGINFLLIIIVYLYHQAIRSQFLLTQIDQRWQGILQQILHNQKFILINYQIEKLQFQTVTSTFSQSIQSQEDVMKFLREAKVDYIENSSLEQYLFHKLQLFSQNCLKIVNHSINVKFNKQLISIDYSIFFGNQPTILIQTSQQIIQLQKQQVEKVCLLYLKLLTLFIKIIKQKIPFDQIQFHKLANKIQIQEIITSIWSQQMLSKEISLQKSLLKIQTFCNPNTMIQLVGSDQFINTIPKIFHLLLACIVDSSTSKLIKIKGQTMENQLKLIKIQGKFNLKKLNDYTRKIKNCLLLICKKIQAQKFCIELEFNEEIYQPFPNNKMPQLHFNYKKKKFNE
;
A
#
# COMPACT_ATOMS: atom_id res chain seq x y z
N MET A 1 14.91 -26.54 9.84
CA MET A 1 15.64 -26.14 11.06
C MET A 1 16.06 -27.39 11.80
N HIS A 2 17.29 -27.48 12.31
CA HIS A 2 17.69 -28.61 13.16
C HIS A 2 16.91 -28.55 14.49
N LYS A 3 16.23 -29.64 14.86
CA LYS A 3 15.39 -29.67 16.08
C LYS A 3 16.21 -29.48 17.36
N ILE A 4 17.45 -29.95 17.40
CA ILE A 4 18.29 -29.96 18.61
C ILE A 4 19.05 -28.63 18.77
N THR A 5 19.69 -28.14 17.72
CA THR A 5 20.53 -26.94 17.79
C THR A 5 19.75 -25.66 17.50
N LEU A 6 18.52 -25.79 16.99
CA LEU A 6 17.70 -24.72 16.43
C LEU A 6 18.34 -23.96 15.26
N LYS A 7 19.50 -24.38 14.74
CA LYS A 7 20.13 -23.76 13.56
C LYS A 7 19.28 -23.98 12.30
N PHE A 8 19.28 -23.02 11.39
CA PHE A 8 18.70 -23.22 10.07
C PHE A 8 19.47 -24.31 9.32
N LEU A 9 18.78 -25.06 8.45
CA LEU A 9 19.40 -26.11 7.64
C LEU A 9 20.25 -25.51 6.51
N ASP A 10 19.87 -24.34 6.04
CA ASP A 10 20.58 -23.56 5.03
C ASP A 10 21.53 -22.57 5.71
N GLU A 11 22.83 -22.75 5.49
CA GLU A 11 23.87 -21.91 6.09
C GLU A 11 23.77 -20.44 5.64
N SER A 12 23.28 -20.18 4.43
CA SER A 12 23.14 -18.81 3.93
C SER A 12 22.05 -18.05 4.70
N ILE A 13 20.95 -18.73 5.05
CA ILE A 13 19.87 -18.18 5.88
C ILE A 13 20.37 -17.97 7.31
N GLU A 14 21.16 -18.90 7.83
CA GLU A 14 21.79 -18.78 9.15
C GLU A 14 22.72 -17.56 9.22
N GLN A 15 23.60 -17.38 8.24
CA GLN A 15 24.50 -16.22 8.20
C GLN A 15 23.74 -14.90 8.14
N LYS A 16 22.68 -14.81 7.32
CA LYS A 16 21.81 -13.62 7.28
C LYS A 16 21.13 -13.35 8.61
N TYR A 17 20.58 -14.38 9.25
CA TYR A 17 19.97 -14.25 10.57
C TYR A 17 20.97 -13.73 11.62
N GLN A 18 22.20 -14.25 11.63
CA GLN A 18 23.24 -13.79 12.56
C GLN A 18 23.62 -12.33 12.31
N GLN A 19 23.80 -11.94 11.05
CA GLN A 19 24.24 -10.60 10.69
C GLN A 19 23.15 -9.54 10.88
N GLU A 20 21.93 -9.78 10.40
CA GLU A 20 20.86 -8.79 10.37
C GLU A 20 20.12 -8.70 11.72
N HIS A 21 19.92 -9.83 12.40
CA HIS A 21 19.06 -9.86 13.58
C HIS A 21 19.83 -9.97 14.91
N GLN A 22 20.86 -10.82 14.99
CA GLN A 22 21.51 -11.17 16.27
C GLN A 22 22.72 -10.28 16.61
N SER A 23 23.68 -10.14 15.71
CA SER A 23 24.92 -9.37 15.91
C SER A 23 24.70 -7.92 16.38
N PRO A 24 23.81 -7.11 15.75
CA PRO A 24 23.60 -5.72 16.19
C PRO A 24 22.99 -5.64 17.60
N LYS A 25 22.07 -6.54 17.94
CA LYS A 25 21.45 -6.63 19.27
C LYS A 25 22.47 -7.04 20.32
N ARG A 26 23.26 -8.09 20.07
CA ARG A 26 24.33 -8.55 20.97
C ARG A 26 25.40 -7.49 21.21
N ARG A 27 25.85 -6.83 20.15
CA ARG A 27 26.87 -5.77 20.26
C ARG A 27 26.39 -4.62 21.13
N THR A 28 25.12 -4.22 20.97
CA THR A 28 24.50 -3.18 21.80
C THR A 28 24.38 -3.65 23.24
N HIS A 29 23.89 -4.88 23.46
CA HIS A 29 23.77 -5.50 24.79
C HIS A 29 25.11 -5.54 25.53
N ILE A 30 26.16 -6.06 24.90
CA ILE A 30 27.52 -6.16 25.49
C ILE A 30 28.04 -4.77 25.89
N LYS A 31 27.89 -3.77 25.01
CA LYS A 31 28.37 -2.40 25.28
C LYS A 31 27.66 -1.79 26.49
N ILE A 32 26.33 -1.88 26.52
CA ILE A 32 25.52 -1.34 27.62
C ILE A 32 25.85 -2.07 28.91
N PHE A 33 25.92 -3.40 28.88
CA PHE A 33 26.21 -4.22 30.05
C PHE A 33 27.59 -3.92 30.63
N LEU A 34 28.64 -3.89 29.80
CA LEU A 34 30.00 -3.56 30.25
C LEU A 34 30.08 -2.15 30.83
N LEU A 35 29.39 -1.17 30.22
CA LEU A 35 29.35 0.20 30.73
C LEU A 35 28.73 0.25 32.13
N ILE A 36 27.53 -0.30 32.29
CA ILE A 36 26.81 -0.34 33.57
C ILE A 36 27.65 -1.08 34.61
N PHE A 37 28.25 -2.20 34.24
CA PHE A 37 29.02 -3.02 35.16
C PHE A 37 30.27 -2.30 35.67
N ILE A 38 30.98 -1.56 34.80
CA ILE A 38 32.12 -0.72 35.21
C ILE A 38 31.66 0.39 36.16
N ILE A 39 30.55 1.08 35.86
CA ILE A 39 30.02 2.14 36.73
C ILE A 39 29.72 1.59 38.13
N LEU A 40 29.03 0.44 38.21
CA LEU A 40 28.70 -0.20 39.49
C LEU A 40 29.96 -0.62 40.26
N GLN A 41 30.98 -1.14 39.58
CA GLN A 41 32.26 -1.49 40.22
C GLN A 41 32.99 -0.26 40.76
N ILE A 42 33.01 0.86 40.02
CA ILE A 42 33.61 2.12 40.48
C ILE A 42 32.90 2.63 41.73
N ILE A 43 31.55 2.64 41.73
CA ILE A 43 30.77 3.06 42.91
C ILE A 43 31.13 2.19 44.11
N LYS A 44 31.16 0.85 43.95
CA LYS A 44 31.50 -0.05 45.05
C LYS A 44 32.96 0.10 45.49
N LEU A 45 33.88 0.41 44.58
CA LEU A 45 35.28 0.68 44.89
C LEU A 45 35.41 1.92 45.76
N THR A 46 34.70 3.00 45.43
CA THR A 46 34.65 4.22 46.24
C THR A 46 34.14 3.94 47.65
N ILE A 47 33.05 3.16 47.76
CA ILE A 47 32.51 2.75 49.07
C ILE A 47 33.53 1.90 49.85
N ALA A 48 34.23 0.98 49.19
CA ALA A 48 35.22 0.12 49.82
C ALA A 48 36.43 0.91 50.35
N ILE A 49 36.87 1.93 49.62
CA ILE A 49 37.93 2.86 50.02
C ILE A 49 37.49 3.67 51.24
N ILE A 50 36.26 4.22 51.23
CA ILE A 50 35.69 4.96 52.37
C ILE A 50 35.63 4.07 53.62
N ASN A 51 35.22 2.82 53.46
CA ASN A 51 35.11 1.85 54.55
C ASN A 51 36.43 1.18 54.93
N GLN A 52 37.55 1.56 54.30
CA GLN A 52 38.90 1.02 54.55
C GLN A 52 39.00 -0.52 54.42
N ASN A 53 38.15 -1.15 53.61
CA ASN A 53 38.18 -2.60 53.38
C ASN A 53 39.13 -2.94 52.22
N PHE A 54 40.44 -2.92 52.50
CA PHE A 54 41.47 -3.10 51.48
C PHE A 54 41.41 -4.46 50.77
N ALA A 55 40.96 -5.53 51.44
CA ALA A 55 40.77 -6.83 50.79
C ALA A 55 39.78 -6.76 49.62
N LEU A 56 38.68 -6.02 49.80
CA LEU A 56 37.66 -5.82 48.77
C LEU A 56 38.13 -4.84 47.67
N VAL A 57 38.95 -3.85 48.02
CA VAL A 57 39.57 -2.90 47.08
C VAL A 57 40.43 -3.62 46.05
N TYR A 58 41.32 -4.54 46.46
CA TYR A 58 42.17 -5.28 45.52
C TYR A 58 41.36 -6.16 44.57
N GLN A 59 40.30 -6.80 45.06
CA GLN A 59 39.41 -7.63 44.26
C GLN A 59 38.65 -6.79 43.21
N LEU A 60 38.13 -5.63 43.61
CA LEU A 60 37.45 -4.71 42.69
C LEU A 60 38.39 -4.11 41.65
N LEU A 61 39.62 -3.75 42.02
CA LEU A 61 40.63 -3.29 41.06
C LEU A 61 40.99 -4.39 40.05
N GLY A 62 41.13 -5.63 40.50
CA GLY A 62 41.32 -6.78 39.63
C GLY A 62 40.16 -6.97 38.65
N MET A 63 38.92 -6.82 39.10
CA MET A 63 37.74 -6.90 38.24
C MET A 63 37.60 -5.75 37.25
N ILE A 64 37.91 -4.52 37.66
CA ILE A 64 37.90 -3.35 36.76
C ILE A 64 38.99 -3.53 35.68
N SER A 65 40.17 -4.00 36.08
CA SER A 65 41.27 -4.30 35.15
C SER A 65 40.89 -5.42 34.18
N PHE A 66 40.22 -6.47 34.68
CA PHE A 66 39.75 -7.56 33.84
C PHE A 66 38.66 -7.10 32.85
N THR A 67 37.67 -6.33 33.31
CA THR A 67 36.57 -5.85 32.46
C THR A 67 37.02 -4.80 31.47
N THR A 68 38.03 -3.98 31.78
CA THR A 68 38.66 -3.08 30.81
C THR A 68 39.47 -3.84 29.77
N LEU A 69 40.18 -4.91 30.14
CA LEU A 69 40.83 -5.83 29.20
C LEU A 69 39.83 -6.47 28.22
N SER A 70 38.61 -6.75 28.68
CA SER A 70 37.56 -7.31 27.81
C SER A 70 37.12 -6.39 26.67
N LYS A 71 37.35 -5.06 26.79
CA LYS A 71 37.07 -4.09 25.71
C LYS A 71 38.04 -4.21 24.54
N PHE A 72 39.22 -4.81 24.73
CA PHE A 72 40.20 -5.02 23.66
C PHE A 72 39.86 -6.23 22.78
N PHE A 73 38.92 -7.09 23.18
CA PHE A 73 38.41 -8.12 22.28
C PHE A 73 37.63 -7.48 21.13
N ASN A 74 37.87 -7.94 19.90
CA ASN A 74 37.22 -7.40 18.72
C ASN A 74 35.74 -7.81 18.67
N ILE A 75 34.86 -6.99 19.26
CA ILE A 75 33.40 -7.18 19.35
C ILE A 75 32.73 -7.17 17.95
N ASN A 76 33.48 -6.95 16.86
CA ASN A 76 32.91 -7.02 15.51
C ASN A 76 32.78 -8.47 15.00
N LYS A 77 33.52 -9.44 15.55
CA LYS A 77 33.36 -10.85 15.17
C LYS A 77 32.33 -11.55 16.05
N GLU A 78 31.49 -12.36 15.42
CA GLU A 78 30.39 -13.08 16.08
C GLU A 78 30.88 -14.01 17.22
N TYR A 79 31.96 -14.75 16.97
CA TYR A 79 32.56 -15.64 17.97
C TYR A 79 32.96 -14.88 19.25
N HIS A 80 33.59 -13.71 19.11
CA HIS A 80 33.98 -12.89 20.25
C HIS A 80 32.77 -12.35 21.00
N GLN A 81 31.70 -11.96 20.29
CA GLN A 81 30.46 -11.52 20.96
C GLN A 81 29.85 -12.63 21.83
N ARG A 82 29.73 -13.84 21.29
CA ARG A 82 29.20 -15.01 22.03
C ARG A 82 30.06 -15.30 23.26
N ALA A 83 31.37 -15.41 23.07
CA ALA A 83 32.31 -15.67 24.15
C ALA A 83 32.27 -14.58 25.22
N SER A 84 32.19 -13.30 24.84
CA SER A 84 32.13 -12.18 25.79
C SER A 84 30.88 -12.23 26.67
N ILE A 85 29.69 -12.54 26.12
CA ILE A 85 28.47 -12.60 26.96
C ILE A 85 28.55 -13.74 27.97
N ILE A 86 28.99 -14.94 27.53
CA ILE A 86 29.17 -16.09 28.43
C ILE A 86 30.19 -15.74 29.52
N TYR A 87 31.33 -15.18 29.11
CA TYR A 87 32.41 -14.78 29.99
C TYR A 87 31.93 -13.78 31.07
N ILE A 88 31.25 -12.72 30.65
CA ILE A 88 30.69 -11.71 31.56
C ILE A 88 29.72 -12.34 32.55
N ASN A 89 28.86 -13.26 32.11
CA ASN A 89 27.85 -13.88 32.96
C ASN A 89 28.48 -14.78 34.04
N ILE A 90 29.53 -15.53 33.67
CA ILE A 90 30.31 -16.35 34.59
C ILE A 90 31.07 -15.46 35.60
N CYS A 91 31.77 -14.43 35.14
CA CYS A 91 32.53 -13.54 36.01
C CYS A 91 31.66 -12.75 36.99
N PHE A 92 30.54 -12.24 36.51
CA PHE A 92 29.55 -11.59 37.38
C PHE A 92 29.06 -12.56 38.47
N SER A 93 28.92 -13.82 38.12
CA SER A 93 28.42 -14.83 39.04
C SER A 93 29.45 -15.32 40.03
N ILE A 94 30.70 -15.50 39.61
CA ILE A 94 31.82 -15.74 40.52
C ILE A 94 31.94 -14.58 41.50
N TYR A 95 31.83 -13.34 41.02
CA TYR A 95 31.84 -12.15 41.86
C TYR A 95 30.72 -12.13 42.89
N VAL A 96 29.49 -12.45 42.46
CA VAL A 96 28.35 -12.48 43.37
C VAL A 96 28.48 -13.61 44.40
N ILE A 97 29.01 -14.76 44.00
CA ILE A 97 29.00 -15.96 44.83
C ILE A 97 30.19 -16.00 45.81
N PHE A 98 31.41 -15.73 45.35
CA PHE A 98 32.62 -16.01 46.14
C PHE A 98 33.23 -14.81 46.86
N LEU A 99 33.00 -13.58 46.39
CA LEU A 99 33.77 -12.42 46.83
C LEU A 99 33.09 -11.56 47.92
N ASP A 100 31.93 -11.96 48.43
CA ASP A 100 31.25 -11.22 49.51
C ASP A 100 30.38 -12.17 50.37
N PRO A 101 31.02 -13.04 51.19
CA PRO A 101 30.35 -14.18 51.84
C PRO A 101 29.80 -13.91 53.26
N ARG A 102 29.89 -12.68 53.81
CA ARG A 102 29.52 -12.39 55.21
C ARG A 102 28.38 -11.37 55.33
N LEU A 103 27.27 -11.64 54.66
CA LEU A 103 26.09 -10.79 54.69
C LEU A 103 24.96 -11.48 55.46
N ASP A 104 24.12 -10.67 56.10
CA ASP A 104 22.88 -11.14 56.70
C ASP A 104 21.99 -11.84 55.64
N THR A 105 21.23 -12.84 56.09
CA THR A 105 20.38 -13.72 55.27
C THR A 105 19.49 -12.94 54.30
N ALA A 106 18.84 -11.86 54.77
CA ALA A 106 17.98 -11.01 53.93
C ALA A 106 18.77 -10.35 52.79
N THR A 107 19.99 -9.89 53.06
CA THR A 107 20.87 -9.28 52.04
C THR A 107 21.34 -10.32 51.02
N MET A 108 21.59 -11.55 51.44
CA MET A 108 21.91 -12.65 50.52
C MET A 108 20.76 -12.98 49.57
N TYR A 109 19.52 -13.05 50.06
CA TYR A 109 18.33 -13.25 49.22
C TYR A 109 18.14 -12.11 48.22
N TYR A 110 18.21 -10.86 48.69
CA TYR A 110 18.08 -9.68 47.84
C TYR A 110 19.11 -9.71 46.70
N ARG A 111 20.38 -9.99 47.01
CA ARG A 111 21.45 -10.10 46.01
C ARG A 111 21.25 -11.26 45.04
N GLY A 112 20.85 -12.43 45.54
CA GLY A 112 20.58 -13.61 44.73
C GLY A 112 19.48 -13.37 43.68
N ALA A 113 18.42 -12.66 44.07
CA ALA A 113 17.34 -12.27 43.17
C ALA A 113 17.85 -11.36 42.04
N HIS A 114 18.63 -10.32 42.36
CA HIS A 114 19.20 -9.40 41.35
C HIS A 114 20.17 -10.12 40.41
N GLN A 115 20.99 -11.03 40.95
CA GLN A 115 21.88 -11.84 40.12
C GLN A 115 21.09 -12.73 39.17
N MET A 116 20.02 -13.36 39.64
CA MET A 116 19.17 -14.21 38.80
C MET A 116 18.53 -13.43 37.64
N ILE A 117 18.03 -12.21 37.91
CA ILE A 117 17.47 -11.34 36.86
C ILE A 117 18.51 -11.04 35.79
N ILE A 118 19.71 -10.62 36.20
CA ILE A 118 20.82 -10.32 35.28
C ILE A 118 21.21 -11.55 34.46
N ASN A 119 21.30 -12.72 35.10
CA ASN A 119 21.63 -13.96 34.43
C ASN A 119 20.57 -14.33 33.38
N ILE A 120 19.28 -14.19 33.70
CA ILE A 120 18.17 -14.47 32.77
C ILE A 120 18.23 -13.53 31.56
N ILE A 121 18.44 -12.22 31.78
CA ILE A 121 18.57 -11.24 30.70
C ILE A 121 19.73 -11.64 29.77
N ASN A 122 20.87 -12.02 30.33
CA ASN A 122 22.02 -12.46 29.55
C ASN A 122 21.75 -13.76 28.80
N ILE A 123 21.11 -14.75 29.43
CA ILE A 123 20.73 -16.04 28.83
C ILE A 123 19.79 -15.85 27.64
N LEU A 124 18.80 -14.96 27.74
CA LEU A 124 17.90 -14.66 26.61
C LEU A 124 18.59 -13.92 25.46
N GLY A 125 19.72 -13.24 25.73
CA GLY A 125 20.51 -12.51 24.75
C GLY A 125 21.49 -13.35 23.91
N ILE A 126 21.72 -14.63 24.26
CA ILE A 126 22.62 -15.54 23.52
C ILE A 126 21.80 -16.53 22.67
N GLU A 127 22.46 -17.46 21.98
CA GLU A 127 21.79 -18.53 21.26
C GLU A 127 21.45 -19.70 22.15
N PHE A 128 20.41 -20.46 21.79
CA PHE A 128 19.94 -21.63 22.52
C PHE A 128 21.05 -22.54 23.08
N LEU A 129 22.01 -22.97 22.25
CA LEU A 129 23.10 -23.85 22.72
C LEU A 129 24.00 -23.15 23.73
N ASP A 130 24.43 -21.92 23.43
CA ASP A 130 25.30 -21.12 24.28
C ASP A 130 24.60 -20.80 25.63
N SER A 131 23.30 -20.50 25.57
CA SER A 131 22.43 -20.25 26.72
C SER A 131 22.26 -21.52 27.57
N THR A 132 22.09 -22.68 26.95
CA THR A 132 21.98 -23.98 27.65
C THR A 132 23.28 -24.32 28.40
N ILE A 133 24.42 -24.17 27.72
CA ILE A 133 25.75 -24.37 28.33
C ILE A 133 25.94 -23.38 29.50
N THR A 134 25.55 -22.12 29.32
CA THR A 134 25.65 -21.10 30.38
C THR A 134 24.80 -21.47 31.59
N ILE A 135 23.55 -21.90 31.40
CA ILE A 135 22.67 -22.35 32.50
C ILE A 135 23.30 -23.51 33.27
N ILE A 136 23.83 -24.51 32.57
CA ILE A 136 24.46 -25.70 33.20
C ILE A 136 25.70 -25.30 33.99
N ILE A 137 26.60 -24.49 33.43
CA ILE A 137 27.81 -24.01 34.11
C ILE A 137 27.42 -23.21 35.36
N MET A 138 26.44 -22.33 35.24
CA MET A 138 25.96 -21.47 36.31
C MET A 138 25.36 -22.24 37.47
N TYR A 139 24.53 -23.24 37.17
CA TYR A 139 23.97 -24.12 38.18
C TYR A 139 25.06 -24.97 38.86
N SER A 140 26.03 -25.48 38.09
CA SER A 140 27.16 -26.25 38.61
C SER A 140 28.02 -25.42 39.56
N LEU A 141 28.32 -24.15 39.23
CA LEU A 141 29.06 -23.23 40.10
C LEU A 141 28.32 -22.97 41.42
N ARG A 142 26.99 -22.86 41.37
CA ARG A 142 26.15 -22.67 42.57
C ARG A 142 26.13 -23.91 43.46
N ILE A 143 26.02 -25.11 42.87
CA ILE A 143 26.14 -26.37 43.62
C ILE A 143 27.52 -26.48 44.26
N PHE A 144 28.58 -26.21 43.50
CA PHE A 144 29.95 -26.27 44.01
C PHE A 144 30.15 -25.33 45.20
N HIS A 145 29.66 -24.09 45.10
CA HIS A 145 29.69 -23.15 46.21
C HIS A 145 28.88 -23.63 47.42
N LEU A 146 27.69 -24.21 47.19
CA LEU A 146 26.87 -24.75 48.26
C LEU A 146 27.59 -25.89 48.99
N ILE A 147 28.21 -26.82 48.26
CA ILE A 147 28.97 -27.93 48.85
C ILE A 147 30.16 -27.42 49.67
N TYR A 148 30.87 -26.39 49.18
CA TYR A 148 32.07 -25.89 49.84
C TYR A 148 31.77 -25.09 51.12
N ASN A 149 30.68 -24.33 51.14
CA ASN A 149 30.39 -23.37 52.22
C ASN A 149 29.27 -23.79 53.17
N SER A 150 28.48 -24.82 52.87
CA SER A 150 27.41 -25.28 53.77
C SER A 150 27.87 -26.46 54.64
N SER A 151 27.54 -26.42 55.94
CA SER A 151 27.78 -27.54 56.86
C SER A 151 26.75 -28.66 56.68
N ILE A 152 25.57 -28.34 56.14
CA ILE A 152 24.47 -29.28 55.85
C ILE A 152 23.91 -28.93 54.47
N ILE A 153 23.82 -29.94 53.60
CA ILE A 153 23.26 -29.80 52.25
C ILE A 153 21.77 -30.15 52.29
N ASP A 154 20.91 -29.17 52.00
CA ASP A 154 19.49 -29.43 51.76
C ASP A 154 19.26 -29.96 50.34
N ILE A 155 19.13 -31.28 50.23
CA ILE A 155 18.89 -31.99 48.97
C ILE A 155 17.61 -31.50 48.27
N THR A 156 16.59 -31.10 49.04
CA THR A 156 15.32 -30.61 48.50
C THR A 156 15.52 -29.36 47.65
N SER A 157 16.30 -28.41 48.17
CA SER A 157 16.67 -27.19 47.45
C SER A 157 17.50 -27.46 46.19
N VAL A 158 18.37 -28.47 46.23
CA VAL A 158 19.15 -28.90 45.05
C VAL A 158 18.23 -29.45 43.96
N ILE A 159 17.32 -30.36 44.30
CA ILE A 159 16.36 -30.96 43.35
C ILE A 159 15.43 -29.90 42.75
N MET A 160 14.88 -29.00 43.58
CA MET A 160 14.06 -27.89 43.11
C MET A 160 14.85 -26.95 42.19
N GLY A 161 16.09 -26.66 42.52
CA GLY A 161 17.00 -25.91 41.67
C GLY A 161 17.23 -26.57 40.31
N PHE A 162 17.40 -27.90 40.28
CA PHE A 162 17.53 -28.65 39.02
C PHE A 162 16.26 -28.50 38.16
N GLY A 163 15.08 -28.72 38.76
CA GLY A 163 13.79 -28.58 38.08
C GLY A 163 13.57 -27.19 37.47
N ILE A 164 13.90 -26.12 38.21
CA ILE A 164 13.79 -24.74 37.72
C ILE A 164 14.75 -24.46 36.56
N ASN A 165 16.00 -24.93 36.64
CA ASN A 165 16.96 -24.73 35.53
C ASN A 165 16.55 -25.54 34.29
N PHE A 166 15.99 -26.73 34.46
CA PHE A 166 15.45 -27.52 33.35
C PHE A 166 14.26 -26.80 32.68
N LEU A 167 13.33 -26.26 33.50
CA LEU A 167 12.22 -25.45 32.99
C LEU A 167 12.71 -24.20 32.25
N LEU A 168 13.75 -23.54 32.76
CA LEU A 168 14.37 -22.39 32.07
C LEU A 168 14.94 -22.78 30.70
N ILE A 169 15.60 -23.94 30.58
CA ILE A 169 16.09 -24.44 29.28
C ILE A 169 14.93 -24.65 28.30
N ILE A 170 13.79 -25.20 28.76
CA ILE A 170 12.59 -25.38 27.92
C ILE A 170 12.05 -24.02 27.45
N ILE A 171 11.96 -23.03 28.34
CA ILE A 171 11.50 -21.68 27.99
C ILE A 171 12.42 -21.06 26.94
N VAL A 172 13.74 -21.17 27.12
CA VAL A 172 14.75 -20.65 26.19
C VAL A 172 14.66 -21.36 24.83
N TYR A 173 14.40 -22.67 24.81
CA TYR A 173 14.14 -23.43 23.58
C TYR A 173 12.94 -22.87 22.80
N LEU A 174 11.78 -22.72 23.46
CA LEU A 174 10.56 -22.21 22.84
C LEU A 174 10.74 -20.77 22.34
N TYR A 175 11.40 -19.93 23.13
CA TYR A 175 11.71 -18.55 22.78
C TYR A 175 12.53 -18.47 21.49
N HIS A 176 13.65 -19.22 21.39
CA HIS A 176 14.49 -19.19 20.19
C HIS A 176 13.82 -19.85 18.99
N GLN A 177 13.01 -20.89 19.19
CA GLN A 177 12.22 -21.49 18.12
C GLN A 177 11.24 -20.48 17.52
N ALA A 178 10.55 -19.70 18.36
CA ALA A 178 9.60 -18.68 17.92
C ALA A 178 10.30 -17.56 17.11
N ILE A 179 11.40 -17.00 17.62
CA ILE A 179 12.15 -15.94 16.93
C ILE A 179 12.66 -16.40 15.57
N ARG A 180 13.22 -17.61 15.50
CA ARG A 180 13.74 -18.15 14.25
C ARG A 180 12.62 -18.44 13.23
N SER A 181 11.45 -18.87 13.70
CA SER A 181 10.27 -19.05 12.85
C SER A 181 9.76 -17.72 12.31
N GLN A 182 9.72 -16.67 13.13
CA GLN A 182 9.36 -15.31 12.70
C GLN A 182 10.31 -14.77 11.63
N PHE A 183 11.62 -15.03 11.76
CA PHE A 183 12.59 -14.64 10.75
C PHE A 183 12.34 -15.34 9.40
N LEU A 184 12.04 -16.64 9.40
CA LEU A 184 11.70 -17.37 8.16
C LEU A 184 10.45 -16.83 7.49
N LEU A 185 9.40 -16.54 8.27
CA LEU A 185 8.17 -15.93 7.74
C LEU A 185 8.46 -14.58 7.07
N THR A 186 9.30 -13.76 7.70
CA THR A 186 9.73 -12.47 7.14
C THR A 186 10.45 -12.63 5.80
N GLN A 187 11.31 -13.64 5.65
CA GLN A 187 11.97 -13.92 4.37
C GLN A 187 11.00 -14.41 3.29
N ILE A 188 10.01 -15.22 3.66
CA ILE A 188 8.98 -15.70 2.74
C ILE A 188 8.16 -14.51 2.20
N ASP A 189 7.76 -13.59 3.07
CA ASP A 189 7.04 -12.38 2.69
C ASP A 189 7.86 -11.52 1.70
N GLN A 190 9.17 -11.35 1.94
CA GLN A 190 10.06 -10.64 1.02
C GLN A 190 10.16 -11.33 -0.36
N ARG A 191 10.21 -12.67 -0.40
CA ARG A 191 10.20 -13.41 -1.66
C ARG A 191 8.89 -13.21 -2.42
N TRP A 192 7.75 -13.19 -1.72
CA TRP A 192 6.46 -12.91 -2.33
C TRP A 192 6.40 -11.51 -2.95
N GLN A 193 7.03 -10.51 -2.32
CA GLN A 193 7.15 -9.17 -2.92
C GLN A 193 7.92 -9.21 -4.26
N GLY A 194 9.03 -9.96 -4.33
CA GLY A 194 9.79 -10.14 -5.58
C GLY A 194 8.99 -10.88 -6.67
N ILE A 195 8.25 -11.92 -6.30
CA ILE A 195 7.37 -12.66 -7.22
C ILE A 195 6.23 -11.76 -7.73
N LEU A 196 5.62 -10.96 -6.86
CA LEU A 196 4.59 -9.99 -7.23
C LEU A 196 5.11 -8.98 -8.26
N GLN A 197 6.33 -8.47 -8.08
CA GLN A 197 6.96 -7.56 -9.05
C GLN A 197 7.13 -8.22 -10.42
N GLN A 198 7.52 -9.50 -10.46
CA GLN A 198 7.68 -10.26 -11.72
C GLN A 198 6.33 -10.49 -12.42
N ILE A 199 5.29 -10.86 -11.66
CA ILE A 199 3.94 -11.09 -12.22
C ILE A 199 3.36 -9.79 -12.81
N LEU A 200 3.62 -8.65 -12.16
CA LEU A 200 3.06 -7.36 -12.53
C LEU A 200 3.91 -6.57 -13.55
N HIS A 201 4.98 -7.15 -14.11
CA HIS A 201 5.95 -6.46 -14.97
C HIS A 201 5.33 -5.64 -16.12
N ASN A 202 4.20 -6.08 -16.67
CA ASN A 202 3.54 -5.41 -17.80
C ASN A 202 2.37 -4.49 -17.39
N GLN A 203 2.11 -4.35 -16.10
CA GLN A 203 1.01 -3.55 -15.57
C GLN A 203 1.53 -2.26 -14.93
N LYS A 204 0.74 -1.19 -15.00
CA LYS A 204 1.05 0.09 -14.34
C LYS A 204 0.52 0.05 -12.90
N PHE A 205 1.43 -0.02 -11.93
CA PHE A 205 1.07 -0.14 -10.52
C PHE A 205 1.95 0.71 -9.60
N ILE A 206 1.46 0.95 -8.39
CA ILE A 206 2.21 1.47 -7.24
C ILE A 206 2.10 0.40 -6.15
N LEU A 207 3.23 0.00 -5.59
CA LEU A 207 3.30 -0.85 -4.42
C LEU A 207 3.88 -0.02 -3.27
N ILE A 208 3.11 0.13 -2.21
CA ILE A 208 3.47 0.93 -1.03
C ILE A 208 3.29 0.09 0.24
N ASN A 209 4.20 0.27 1.20
CA ASN A 209 4.10 -0.31 2.53
C ASN A 209 3.75 0.79 3.54
N TYR A 210 2.95 0.45 4.54
CA TYR A 210 2.67 1.33 5.67
C TYR A 210 3.54 0.93 6.87
N GLN A 211 4.45 1.82 7.29
CA GLN A 211 5.24 1.61 8.49
C GLN A 211 4.45 2.03 9.73
N ILE A 212 3.91 1.05 10.45
CA ILE A 212 3.08 1.27 11.65
C ILE A 212 3.84 2.10 12.71
N GLU A 213 5.12 1.79 12.95
CA GLU A 213 5.93 2.46 13.98
C GLU A 213 6.16 3.95 13.70
N LYS A 214 6.26 4.34 12.42
CA LYS A 214 6.52 5.73 12.01
C LYS A 214 5.27 6.45 11.52
N LEU A 215 4.15 5.75 11.42
CA LEU A 215 2.89 6.22 10.83
C LEU A 215 3.07 6.78 9.40
N GLN A 216 3.92 6.16 8.59
CA GLN A 216 4.31 6.69 7.28
C GLN A 216 4.18 5.65 6.17
N PHE A 217 3.71 6.09 5.00
CA PHE A 217 3.78 5.30 3.77
C PHE A 217 5.20 5.34 3.18
N GLN A 218 5.64 4.20 2.67
CA GLN A 218 6.90 4.04 1.96
C GLN A 218 6.66 3.34 0.63
N THR A 219 7.23 3.90 -0.43
CA THR A 219 7.13 3.30 -1.75
C THR A 219 8.07 2.12 -1.85
N VAL A 220 7.56 0.97 -2.26
CA VAL A 220 8.37 -0.20 -2.58
C VAL A 220 8.78 -0.11 -4.05
N THR A 221 7.80 0.07 -4.95
CA THR A 221 8.02 0.18 -6.39
C THR A 221 6.88 0.95 -7.05
N SER A 222 7.18 1.71 -8.11
CA SER A 222 6.16 2.37 -8.94
C SER A 222 6.49 2.27 -10.43
N THR A 223 5.53 1.78 -11.21
CA THR A 223 5.50 1.82 -12.69
C THR A 223 4.27 2.59 -13.20
N PHE A 224 3.63 3.35 -12.32
CA PHE A 224 2.30 3.93 -12.53
C PHE A 224 2.25 4.93 -13.69
N SER A 225 3.22 5.84 -13.76
CA SER A 225 3.41 6.75 -14.88
C SER A 225 4.88 7.20 -14.95
N GLN A 226 5.30 7.83 -16.05
CA GLN A 226 6.65 8.40 -16.16
C GLN A 226 6.91 9.54 -15.17
N SER A 227 5.84 10.20 -14.67
CA SER A 227 5.93 11.29 -13.71
C SER A 227 5.77 10.84 -12.26
N ILE A 228 5.45 9.57 -12.01
CA ILE A 228 5.22 9.00 -10.67
C ILE A 228 6.09 7.76 -10.53
N GLN A 229 7.40 7.97 -10.38
CA GLN A 229 8.39 6.88 -10.26
C GLN A 229 9.15 6.94 -8.95
N SER A 230 9.54 8.13 -8.50
CA SER A 230 10.26 8.30 -7.24
C SER A 230 9.34 8.18 -6.02
N GLN A 231 9.92 7.91 -4.85
CA GLN A 231 9.18 7.90 -3.59
C GLN A 231 8.52 9.27 -3.32
N GLU A 232 9.20 10.37 -3.64
CA GLU A 232 8.65 11.71 -3.46
C GLU A 232 7.42 11.94 -4.35
N ASP A 233 7.48 11.52 -5.62
CA ASP A 233 6.35 11.65 -6.54
C ASP A 233 5.15 10.81 -6.11
N VAL A 234 5.39 9.59 -5.62
CA VAL A 234 4.34 8.72 -5.10
C VAL A 234 3.70 9.32 -3.87
N MET A 235 4.49 9.87 -2.93
CA MET A 235 3.95 10.53 -1.74
C MET A 235 3.19 11.80 -2.09
N LYS A 236 3.67 12.57 -3.06
CA LYS A 236 2.97 13.73 -3.61
C LYS A 236 1.63 13.32 -4.22
N PHE A 237 1.60 12.24 -5.00
CA PHE A 237 0.38 11.67 -5.54
C PHE A 237 -0.60 11.27 -4.41
N LEU A 238 -0.15 10.52 -3.39
CA LEU A 238 -1.03 10.11 -2.29
C LEU A 238 -1.61 11.30 -1.51
N ARG A 239 -0.83 12.36 -1.31
CA ARG A 239 -1.23 13.57 -0.56
C ARG A 239 -2.17 14.49 -1.33
N GLU A 240 -1.87 14.73 -2.60
CA GLU A 240 -2.61 15.72 -3.42
C GLU A 240 -3.80 15.11 -4.15
N ALA A 241 -3.79 13.79 -4.40
CA ALA A 241 -4.88 13.15 -5.12
C ALA A 241 -6.12 13.03 -4.22
N LYS A 242 -7.25 13.63 -4.65
CA LYS A 242 -8.50 13.69 -3.87
C LYS A 242 -9.52 12.64 -4.32
N VAL A 243 -10.16 11.95 -3.38
CA VAL A 243 -11.18 10.94 -3.69
C VAL A 243 -12.48 11.61 -4.14
N ASP A 244 -13.06 11.20 -5.27
CA ASP A 244 -14.17 11.91 -5.93
C ASP A 244 -15.46 11.97 -5.10
N TYR A 245 -15.77 10.92 -4.33
CA TYR A 245 -17.03 10.81 -3.59
C TYR A 245 -16.95 11.23 -2.11
N ILE A 246 -15.76 11.58 -1.61
CA ILE A 246 -15.56 12.11 -0.25
C ILE A 246 -14.88 13.47 -0.41
N GLU A 247 -15.67 14.54 -0.30
CA GLU A 247 -15.16 15.90 -0.45
C GLU A 247 -13.95 16.15 0.45
N ASN A 248 -12.87 16.65 -0.16
CA ASN A 248 -11.61 17.04 0.49
C ASN A 248 -10.78 15.95 1.19
N SER A 249 -11.10 14.66 1.05
CA SER A 249 -10.20 13.61 1.53
C SER A 249 -9.08 13.32 0.52
N SER A 250 -7.83 13.30 1.00
CA SER A 250 -6.72 12.81 0.18
C SER A 250 -6.75 11.29 0.08
N LEU A 251 -6.11 10.75 -0.96
CA LEU A 251 -5.95 9.32 -1.15
C LEU A 251 -5.19 8.69 0.03
N GLU A 252 -4.20 9.41 0.58
CA GLU A 252 -3.48 9.03 1.79
C GLU A 252 -4.41 8.85 2.99
N GLN A 253 -5.25 9.86 3.28
CA GLN A 253 -6.22 9.81 4.39
C GLN A 253 -7.23 8.68 4.19
N TYR A 254 -7.71 8.51 2.96
CA TYR A 254 -8.65 7.46 2.62
C TYR A 254 -8.05 6.06 2.84
N LEU A 255 -6.84 5.81 2.34
CA LEU A 255 -6.13 4.55 2.52
C LEU A 255 -5.82 4.29 4.00
N PHE A 256 -5.43 5.32 4.75
CA PHE A 256 -5.19 5.22 6.18
C PHE A 256 -6.47 4.84 6.95
N HIS A 257 -7.60 5.48 6.66
CA HIS A 257 -8.88 5.10 7.26
C HIS A 257 -9.29 3.66 6.90
N LYS A 258 -9.01 3.21 5.68
CA LYS A 258 -9.23 1.81 5.29
C LYS A 258 -8.33 0.82 6.04
N LEU A 259 -7.08 1.20 6.32
CA LEU A 259 -6.17 0.41 7.17
C LEU A 259 -6.72 0.29 8.60
N GLN A 260 -7.25 1.37 9.17
CA GLN A 260 -7.87 1.35 10.50
C GLN A 260 -9.14 0.48 10.55
N LEU A 261 -10.00 0.57 9.54
CA LEU A 261 -11.18 -0.29 9.47
C LEU A 261 -10.81 -1.77 9.33
N PHE A 262 -9.73 -2.09 8.62
CA PHE A 262 -9.22 -3.45 8.53
C PHE A 262 -8.73 -3.96 9.88
N SER A 263 -7.93 -3.17 10.62
CA SER A 263 -7.40 -3.61 11.92
C SER A 263 -8.51 -3.91 12.94
N GLN A 264 -9.67 -3.26 12.80
CA GLN A 264 -10.83 -3.49 13.65
C GLN A 264 -11.69 -4.69 13.22
N ASN A 265 -11.85 -4.90 11.91
CA ASN A 265 -12.85 -5.86 11.38
C ASN A 265 -12.28 -7.05 10.62
N CYS A 266 -10.95 -7.13 10.42
CA CYS A 266 -10.26 -8.19 9.65
C CYS A 266 -10.84 -8.42 8.24
N LEU A 267 -11.51 -7.43 7.65
CA LEU A 267 -12.18 -7.54 6.36
C LEU A 267 -11.18 -7.47 5.22
N LYS A 268 -11.05 -8.53 4.41
CA LYS A 268 -10.19 -8.52 3.20
C LYS A 268 -10.66 -7.43 2.22
N ILE A 269 -9.85 -6.37 2.07
CA ILE A 269 -10.06 -5.30 1.09
C ILE A 269 -9.31 -5.68 -0.19
N VAL A 270 -10.02 -6.28 -1.15
CA VAL A 270 -9.45 -6.76 -2.41
C VAL A 270 -10.23 -6.16 -3.58
N ASN A 271 -9.51 -5.59 -4.55
CA ASN A 271 -10.03 -5.06 -5.81
C ASN A 271 -11.12 -3.98 -5.66
N HIS A 272 -10.91 -3.02 -4.76
CA HIS A 272 -11.80 -1.88 -4.66
C HIS A 272 -11.42 -0.81 -5.69
N SER A 273 -12.38 -0.45 -6.55
CA SER A 273 -12.23 0.61 -7.54
C SER A 273 -12.64 1.97 -6.97
N ILE A 274 -11.80 2.98 -7.10
CA ILE A 274 -12.09 4.37 -6.73
C ILE A 274 -11.65 5.35 -7.82
N ASN A 275 -12.32 6.49 -7.89
CA ASN A 275 -11.93 7.59 -8.77
C ASN A 275 -11.23 8.68 -7.96
N VAL A 276 -10.09 9.15 -8.47
CA VAL A 276 -9.25 10.12 -7.79
C VAL A 276 -8.92 11.28 -8.73
N LYS A 277 -8.96 12.51 -8.19
CA LYS A 277 -8.63 13.76 -8.87
C LYS A 277 -7.21 14.18 -8.53
N PHE A 278 -6.33 14.32 -9.52
CA PHE A 278 -4.93 14.74 -9.33
C PHE A 278 -4.48 15.59 -10.53
N ASN A 279 -3.87 16.75 -10.31
CA ASN A 279 -3.41 17.66 -11.38
C ASN A 279 -4.46 17.93 -12.49
N LYS A 280 -5.69 18.25 -12.10
CA LYS A 280 -6.85 18.44 -13.00
C LYS A 280 -7.22 17.20 -13.83
N GLN A 281 -6.74 16.02 -13.44
CA GLN A 281 -7.03 14.75 -14.09
C GLN A 281 -7.86 13.82 -13.21
N LEU A 282 -8.81 13.12 -13.82
CA LEU A 282 -9.63 12.10 -13.17
C LEU A 282 -9.08 10.71 -13.52
N ILE A 283 -8.70 9.94 -12.49
CA ILE A 283 -8.03 8.64 -12.63
C ILE A 283 -8.88 7.58 -11.90
N SER A 284 -9.23 6.50 -12.60
CA SER A 284 -9.82 5.32 -11.96
C SER A 284 -8.69 4.38 -11.54
N ILE A 285 -8.61 4.11 -10.24
CA ILE A 285 -7.63 3.20 -9.65
C ILE A 285 -8.34 2.05 -8.94
N ASP A 286 -7.78 0.87 -9.09
CA ASP A 286 -8.14 -0.31 -8.32
C ASP A 286 -7.08 -0.47 -7.23
N TYR A 287 -7.49 -0.71 -5.99
CA TYR A 287 -6.55 -0.96 -4.90
C TYR A 287 -6.90 -2.21 -4.11
N SER A 288 -5.86 -2.84 -3.57
CA SER A 288 -5.93 -3.99 -2.68
C SER A 288 -4.99 -3.78 -1.49
N ILE A 289 -5.43 -4.16 -0.31
CA ILE A 289 -4.64 -4.06 0.92
C ILE A 289 -4.35 -5.46 1.44
N PHE A 290 -3.07 -5.79 1.57
CA PHE A 290 -2.56 -7.04 2.08
C PHE A 290 -1.87 -6.80 3.42
N PHE A 291 -2.17 -7.64 4.42
CA PHE A 291 -1.53 -7.56 5.74
C PHE A 291 -0.58 -8.75 5.91
N GLY A 292 0.72 -8.46 5.89
CA GLY A 292 1.79 -9.35 6.37
C GLY A 292 2.45 -8.73 7.61
N ASN A 293 3.79 -8.71 7.67
CA ASN A 293 4.52 -7.96 8.70
C ASN A 293 4.23 -6.44 8.70
N GLN A 294 4.01 -5.86 7.53
CA GLN A 294 3.56 -4.49 7.34
C GLN A 294 2.38 -4.48 6.36
N PRO A 295 1.41 -3.58 6.50
CA PRO A 295 0.34 -3.44 5.52
C PRO A 295 0.94 -3.00 4.17
N THR A 296 0.75 -3.82 3.14
CA THR A 296 1.17 -3.54 1.77
C THR A 296 -0.06 -3.21 0.95
N ILE A 297 -0.06 -2.06 0.29
CA ILE A 297 -1.14 -1.62 -0.57
C ILE A 297 -0.65 -1.67 -2.02
N LEU A 298 -1.40 -2.36 -2.85
CA LEU A 298 -1.24 -2.36 -4.29
C LEU A 298 -2.27 -1.42 -4.89
N ILE A 299 -1.82 -0.43 -5.66
CA ILE A 299 -2.66 0.48 -6.44
C ILE A 299 -2.38 0.23 -7.92
N GLN A 300 -3.41 -0.02 -8.70
CA GLN A 300 -3.32 -0.31 -10.11
C GLN A 300 -4.23 0.62 -10.91
N THR A 301 -3.77 1.05 -12.09
CA THR A 301 -4.67 1.73 -13.03
C THR A 301 -5.55 0.70 -13.73
N SER A 302 -6.85 0.95 -13.80
CA SER A 302 -7.77 0.06 -14.51
C SER A 302 -7.47 0.08 -16.02
N GLN A 303 -6.61 -0.82 -16.49
CA GLN A 303 -6.23 -0.97 -17.90
C GLN A 303 -7.37 -1.53 -18.79
N GLN A 304 -8.61 -1.61 -18.29
CA GLN A 304 -9.78 -2.13 -19.01
C GLN A 304 -10.09 -1.39 -20.32
N ILE A 305 -9.52 -0.20 -20.54
CA ILE A 305 -9.78 0.65 -21.70
C ILE A 305 -9.39 -0.05 -23.02
N ILE A 306 -8.33 -0.85 -23.07
CA ILE A 306 -7.83 -1.44 -24.33
C ILE A 306 -8.75 -2.59 -24.83
N GLN A 307 -9.29 -3.41 -23.92
CA GLN A 307 -10.22 -4.49 -24.28
C GLN A 307 -11.62 -3.94 -24.62
N LEU A 308 -12.08 -2.90 -23.91
CA LEU A 308 -13.31 -2.19 -24.23
C LEU A 308 -13.25 -1.51 -25.60
N GLN A 309 -12.11 -0.91 -25.97
CA GLN A 309 -11.91 -0.29 -27.28
C GLN A 309 -12.07 -1.29 -28.43
N LYS A 310 -11.47 -2.49 -28.34
CA LYS A 310 -11.64 -3.53 -29.37
C LYS A 310 -13.10 -3.96 -29.53
N GLN A 311 -13.79 -4.26 -28.44
CA GLN A 311 -15.21 -4.66 -28.46
C GLN A 311 -16.14 -3.54 -28.96
N GLN A 312 -15.82 -2.28 -28.70
CA GLN A 312 -16.61 -1.14 -29.17
C GLN A 312 -16.41 -0.90 -30.67
N VAL A 313 -15.19 -1.01 -31.18
CA VAL A 313 -14.90 -0.90 -32.62
C VAL A 313 -15.62 -1.98 -33.41
N GLU A 314 -15.63 -3.23 -32.95
CA GLU A 314 -16.39 -4.32 -33.58
C GLU A 314 -17.90 -4.03 -33.64
N LYS A 315 -18.48 -3.49 -32.56
CA LYS A 315 -19.90 -3.09 -32.51
C LYS A 315 -20.22 -1.96 -33.49
N VAL A 316 -19.30 -1.00 -33.66
CA VAL A 316 -19.44 0.11 -34.61
C VAL A 316 -19.38 -0.41 -36.04
N CYS A 317 -18.41 -1.26 -36.37
CA CYS A 317 -18.30 -1.90 -37.68
C CYS A 317 -19.56 -2.72 -38.03
N LEU A 318 -20.12 -3.47 -37.07
CA LEU A 318 -21.39 -4.20 -37.24
C LEU A 318 -22.57 -3.28 -37.52
N LEU A 319 -22.64 -2.10 -36.89
CA LEU A 319 -23.70 -1.13 -37.14
C LEU A 319 -23.57 -0.48 -38.54
N TYR A 320 -22.37 -0.10 -38.96
CA TYR A 320 -22.12 0.38 -40.32
C TYR A 320 -22.50 -0.68 -41.36
N LEU A 321 -22.15 -1.94 -41.12
CA LEU A 321 -22.50 -3.06 -41.99
C LEU A 321 -24.02 -3.24 -42.09
N LYS A 322 -24.76 -3.11 -40.97
CA LYS A 322 -26.24 -3.11 -40.98
C LYS A 322 -26.82 -1.97 -41.81
N LEU A 323 -26.29 -0.75 -41.68
CA LEU A 323 -26.77 0.42 -42.41
C LEU A 323 -26.48 0.26 -43.92
N LEU A 324 -25.30 -0.22 -44.29
CA LEU A 324 -24.94 -0.60 -45.66
C LEU A 324 -25.87 -1.67 -46.22
N THR A 325 -26.15 -2.76 -45.48
CA THR A 325 -27.08 -3.80 -45.94
C THR A 325 -28.50 -3.27 -46.13
N LEU A 326 -28.93 -2.33 -45.28
CA LEU A 326 -30.25 -1.72 -45.38
C LEU A 326 -30.34 -0.79 -46.61
N PHE A 327 -29.30 -0.01 -46.89
CA PHE A 327 -29.16 0.75 -48.14
C PHE A 327 -29.18 -0.15 -49.37
N ILE A 328 -28.37 -1.21 -49.38
CA ILE A 328 -28.33 -2.19 -50.47
C ILE A 328 -29.72 -2.81 -50.69
N LYS A 329 -30.45 -3.12 -49.60
CA LYS A 329 -31.79 -3.69 -49.67
C LYS A 329 -32.81 -2.71 -50.24
N ILE A 330 -32.79 -1.43 -49.82
CA ILE A 330 -33.67 -0.38 -50.35
C ILE A 330 -33.42 -0.17 -51.84
N ILE A 331 -32.14 -0.08 -52.24
CA ILE A 331 -31.74 0.11 -53.65
C ILE A 331 -32.16 -1.10 -54.50
N LYS A 332 -31.93 -2.33 -54.02
CA LYS A 332 -32.27 -3.56 -54.76
C LYS A 332 -33.76 -3.87 -54.82
N GLN A 333 -34.54 -3.52 -53.78
CA GLN A 333 -35.93 -3.99 -53.64
C GLN A 333 -36.99 -2.90 -53.88
N LYS A 334 -36.62 -1.64 -54.21
CA LYS A 334 -37.55 -0.52 -54.42
C LYS A 334 -38.57 -0.33 -53.28
N ILE A 335 -38.20 -0.67 -52.06
CA ILE A 335 -39.05 -0.50 -50.86
C ILE A 335 -39.17 1.02 -50.57
N PRO A 336 -40.36 1.54 -50.22
CA PRO A 336 -40.52 2.93 -49.82
C PRO A 336 -39.61 3.27 -48.63
N PHE A 337 -38.87 4.37 -48.75
CA PHE A 337 -37.88 4.80 -47.77
C PHE A 337 -38.56 5.29 -46.47
N ASP A 338 -38.46 4.51 -45.40
CA ASP A 338 -38.84 4.96 -44.06
C ASP A 338 -37.76 5.89 -43.48
N GLN A 339 -37.92 7.18 -43.79
CA GLN A 339 -37.03 8.25 -43.35
C GLN A 339 -36.86 8.30 -41.83
N ILE A 340 -37.88 7.91 -41.05
CA ILE A 340 -37.85 7.93 -39.59
C ILE A 340 -36.97 6.80 -39.05
N GLN A 341 -37.13 5.58 -39.58
CA GLN A 341 -36.26 4.45 -39.20
C GLN A 341 -34.81 4.69 -39.60
N PHE A 342 -34.59 5.26 -40.78
CA PHE A 342 -33.26 5.62 -41.25
C PHE A 342 -32.59 6.62 -40.32
N HIS A 343 -33.25 7.73 -39.98
CA HIS A 343 -32.72 8.72 -39.04
C HIS A 343 -32.46 8.12 -37.65
N LYS A 344 -33.33 7.26 -37.14
CA LYS A 344 -33.09 6.56 -35.86
C LYS A 344 -31.84 5.69 -35.89
N LEU A 345 -31.58 4.99 -37.00
CA LEU A 345 -30.39 4.16 -37.15
C LEU A 345 -29.14 5.03 -37.30
N ALA A 346 -29.18 6.06 -38.15
CA ALA A 346 -28.10 7.01 -38.36
C ALA A 346 -27.66 7.68 -37.05
N ASN A 347 -28.63 8.15 -36.25
CA ASN A 347 -28.35 8.75 -34.94
C ASN A 347 -27.67 7.77 -33.98
N LYS A 348 -28.08 6.50 -33.98
CA LYS A 348 -27.42 5.47 -33.16
C LYS A 348 -25.96 5.25 -33.58
N ILE A 349 -25.69 5.19 -34.88
CA ILE A 349 -24.30 5.05 -35.39
C ILE A 349 -23.47 6.25 -34.99
N GLN A 350 -24.02 7.45 -35.14
CA GLN A 350 -23.27 8.66 -34.90
C GLN A 350 -23.00 8.91 -33.40
N ILE A 351 -23.97 8.63 -32.51
CA ILE A 351 -23.74 8.61 -31.07
C ILE A 351 -22.62 7.63 -30.73
N GLN A 352 -22.64 6.44 -31.36
CA GLN A 352 -21.61 5.42 -31.15
C GLN A 352 -20.24 5.86 -31.69
N GLU A 353 -20.20 6.54 -32.83
CA GLU A 353 -18.98 7.11 -33.43
C GLU A 353 -18.38 8.19 -32.52
N ILE A 354 -19.22 9.10 -32.02
CA ILE A 354 -18.79 10.14 -31.07
C ILE A 354 -18.23 9.48 -29.81
N ILE A 355 -18.90 8.46 -29.26
CA ILE A 355 -18.38 7.65 -28.14
C ILE A 355 -17.01 7.08 -28.51
N THR A 356 -16.84 6.38 -29.63
CA THR A 356 -15.52 5.84 -29.99
C THR A 356 -14.45 6.92 -30.17
N SER A 357 -14.81 8.07 -30.73
CA SER A 357 -13.90 9.21 -30.94
C SER A 357 -13.50 9.88 -29.61
N ILE A 358 -14.35 9.77 -28.59
CA ILE A 358 -14.07 10.23 -27.23
C ILE A 358 -13.04 9.31 -26.57
N TRP A 359 -13.04 8.03 -26.93
CA TRP A 359 -12.17 7.05 -26.31
C TRP A 359 -10.79 6.95 -27.00
N SER A 360 -10.66 7.48 -28.22
CA SER A 360 -9.43 7.36 -29.04
C SER A 360 -8.58 8.62 -29.14
N GLN A 361 -9.10 9.81 -28.82
CA GLN A 361 -8.39 11.08 -29.01
C GLN A 361 -8.12 11.82 -27.70
N GLN A 362 -7.02 12.59 -27.67
CA GLN A 362 -6.73 13.51 -26.58
C GLN A 362 -7.86 14.53 -26.42
N MET A 363 -8.35 14.66 -25.20
CA MET A 363 -9.44 15.56 -24.84
C MET A 363 -8.89 16.93 -24.49
N LEU A 364 -9.10 17.90 -25.38
CA LEU A 364 -8.76 19.30 -25.12
C LEU A 364 -10.01 20.10 -24.79
N SER A 365 -9.92 20.91 -23.74
CA SER A 365 -10.91 21.94 -23.41
C SER A 365 -10.86 23.04 -24.46
N LYS A 366 -12.02 23.47 -24.95
CA LYS A 366 -12.17 24.60 -25.87
C LYS A 366 -13.42 25.40 -25.49
N GLU A 367 -13.33 26.71 -25.65
CA GLU A 367 -14.50 27.57 -25.62
C GLU A 367 -15.32 27.38 -26.90
N ILE A 368 -16.60 27.06 -26.75
CA ILE A 368 -17.53 26.82 -27.86
C ILE A 368 -18.77 27.69 -27.72
N SER A 369 -19.28 28.17 -28.86
CA SER A 369 -20.59 28.82 -28.95
C SER A 369 -21.69 27.76 -28.82
N LEU A 370 -22.66 28.04 -27.95
CA LEU A 370 -23.82 27.19 -27.74
C LEU A 370 -24.65 27.12 -29.02
N GLN A 371 -24.90 28.25 -29.68
CA GLN A 371 -25.64 28.31 -30.95
C GLN A 371 -25.00 27.42 -32.03
N LYS A 372 -23.67 27.51 -32.23
CA LYS A 372 -22.95 26.66 -33.20
C LYS A 372 -23.05 25.17 -32.85
N SER A 373 -23.03 24.84 -31.56
CA SER A 373 -23.17 23.46 -31.09
C SER A 373 -24.59 22.93 -31.30
N LEU A 374 -25.60 23.76 -31.06
CA LEU A 374 -27.00 23.41 -31.30
C LEU A 374 -27.29 23.22 -32.79
N LEU A 375 -26.78 24.09 -33.66
CA LEU A 375 -26.90 23.94 -35.12
C LEU A 375 -26.26 22.62 -35.61
N LYS A 376 -25.09 22.28 -35.08
CA LYS A 376 -24.44 20.99 -35.38
C LYS A 376 -25.29 19.80 -34.94
N ILE A 377 -26.03 19.90 -33.84
CA ILE A 377 -26.86 18.80 -33.36
C ILE A 377 -28.23 18.76 -34.04
N GLN A 378 -28.74 19.91 -34.48
CA GLN A 378 -30.00 20.02 -35.20
C GLN A 378 -30.00 19.21 -36.50
N THR A 379 -28.85 19.10 -37.19
CA THR A 379 -28.70 18.22 -38.35
C THR A 379 -28.85 16.73 -38.01
N PHE A 380 -28.68 16.36 -36.74
CA PHE A 380 -28.83 14.99 -36.23
C PHE A 380 -30.21 14.74 -35.59
N CYS A 381 -31.07 15.76 -35.52
CA CYS A 381 -32.38 15.62 -34.91
C CYS A 381 -33.36 14.94 -35.86
N ASN A 382 -34.42 14.36 -35.29
CA ASN A 382 -35.58 13.98 -36.09
C ASN A 382 -36.09 15.26 -36.81
N PRO A 383 -36.37 15.23 -38.13
CA PRO A 383 -36.82 16.43 -38.88
C PRO A 383 -38.02 17.14 -38.23
N ASN A 384 -38.81 16.43 -37.42
CA ASN A 384 -39.97 16.97 -36.71
C ASN A 384 -39.64 17.68 -35.38
N THR A 385 -38.36 17.72 -34.98
CA THR A 385 -37.90 18.31 -33.72
C THR A 385 -37.06 19.55 -34.01
N MET A 386 -37.57 20.72 -33.65
CA MET A 386 -36.87 22.00 -33.71
C MET A 386 -36.21 22.31 -32.36
N ILE A 387 -34.96 22.77 -32.41
CA ILE A 387 -34.23 23.27 -31.24
C ILE A 387 -34.20 24.79 -31.34
N GLN A 388 -34.66 25.47 -30.29
CA GLN A 388 -34.64 26.92 -30.21
C GLN A 388 -33.79 27.37 -29.02
N LEU A 389 -32.78 28.21 -29.29
CA LEU A 389 -32.05 28.92 -28.26
C LEU A 389 -32.88 30.11 -27.78
N VAL A 390 -33.06 30.24 -26.47
CA VAL A 390 -33.80 31.35 -25.85
C VAL A 390 -32.78 32.30 -25.21
N GLY A 391 -32.57 33.45 -25.84
CA GLY A 391 -31.61 34.47 -25.41
C GLY A 391 -30.48 34.71 -26.43
N SER A 392 -29.45 35.43 -26.00
CA SER A 392 -28.23 35.63 -26.79
C SER A 392 -27.39 34.35 -26.85
N ASP A 393 -26.51 34.26 -27.86
CA ASP A 393 -25.51 33.19 -27.90
C ASP A 393 -24.58 33.27 -26.69
N GLN A 394 -24.20 32.11 -26.20
CA GLN A 394 -23.41 31.97 -24.99
C GLN A 394 -22.22 31.07 -25.25
N PHE A 395 -21.07 31.46 -24.70
CA PHE A 395 -19.83 30.71 -24.81
C PHE A 395 -19.62 29.85 -23.57
N ILE A 396 -19.24 28.59 -23.80
CA ILE A 396 -19.03 27.59 -22.76
C ILE A 396 -17.65 27.01 -22.96
N ASN A 397 -16.81 27.08 -21.94
CA ASN A 397 -15.58 26.31 -21.90
C ASN A 397 -15.95 24.86 -21.56
N THR A 398 -15.72 23.92 -22.49
CA THR A 398 -16.02 22.50 -22.27
C THR A 398 -15.14 21.60 -23.15
N ILE A 399 -15.33 20.28 -23.06
CA ILE A 399 -14.77 19.33 -24.01
C ILE A 399 -15.80 19.13 -25.13
N PRO A 400 -15.58 19.68 -26.35
CA PRO A 400 -16.65 19.79 -27.36
C PRO A 400 -17.33 18.46 -27.68
N LYS A 401 -16.56 17.38 -27.79
CA LYS A 401 -17.09 16.05 -28.12
C LYS A 401 -18.02 15.49 -27.04
N ILE A 402 -17.64 15.64 -25.77
CA ILE A 402 -18.45 15.16 -24.64
C ILE A 402 -19.72 16.00 -24.54
N PHE A 403 -19.60 17.31 -24.74
CA PHE A 403 -20.74 18.21 -24.75
C PHE A 403 -21.71 17.89 -25.90
N HIS A 404 -21.19 17.66 -27.11
CA HIS A 404 -22.00 17.26 -28.27
C HIS A 404 -22.68 15.90 -28.05
N LEU A 405 -21.98 14.94 -27.43
CA LEU A 405 -22.57 13.65 -27.05
C LEU A 405 -23.72 13.81 -26.06
N LEU A 406 -23.52 14.62 -25.01
CA LEU A 406 -24.55 14.89 -24.00
C LEU A 406 -25.81 15.49 -24.65
N LEU A 407 -25.64 16.53 -25.46
CA LEU A 407 -26.76 17.16 -26.15
C LEU A 407 -27.44 16.20 -27.14
N ALA A 408 -26.67 15.39 -27.89
CA ALA A 408 -27.24 14.38 -28.78
C ALA A 408 -28.08 13.35 -28.01
N CYS A 409 -27.61 12.86 -26.85
CA CYS A 409 -28.37 11.97 -25.98
C CYS A 409 -29.65 12.62 -25.44
N ILE A 410 -29.61 13.91 -25.10
CA ILE A 410 -30.78 14.67 -24.62
C ILE A 410 -31.82 14.81 -25.72
N VAL A 411 -31.40 15.19 -26.92
CA VAL A 411 -32.32 15.39 -28.05
C VAL A 411 -32.90 14.06 -28.55
N ASP A 412 -32.10 13.00 -28.64
CA ASP A 412 -32.58 11.64 -28.98
C ASP A 412 -33.57 11.10 -27.92
N SER A 413 -33.51 11.59 -26.69
CA SER A 413 -34.45 11.24 -25.61
C SER A 413 -35.70 12.12 -25.59
N SER A 414 -35.78 13.14 -26.45
CA SER A 414 -36.92 14.05 -26.53
C SER A 414 -38.07 13.47 -27.35
N THR A 415 -39.29 13.81 -26.92
CA THR A 415 -40.55 13.49 -27.61
C THR A 415 -41.29 14.75 -28.05
N SER A 416 -40.80 15.94 -27.67
CA SER A 416 -41.40 17.22 -28.05
C SER A 416 -40.96 17.66 -29.44
N LYS A 417 -41.88 18.31 -30.18
CA LYS A 417 -41.58 18.95 -31.47
C LYS A 417 -40.68 20.18 -31.33
N LEU A 418 -40.69 20.83 -30.17
CA LEU A 418 -39.86 22.00 -29.87
C LEU A 418 -39.09 21.74 -28.56
N ILE A 419 -37.78 21.98 -28.58
CA ILE A 419 -36.91 21.97 -27.41
C ILE A 419 -36.35 23.38 -27.23
N LYS A 420 -36.61 23.99 -26.08
CA LYS A 420 -36.10 25.34 -25.75
C LYS A 420 -34.88 25.21 -24.85
N ILE A 421 -33.79 25.85 -25.21
CA ILE A 421 -32.54 25.83 -24.45
C ILE A 421 -32.24 27.25 -23.99
N LYS A 422 -32.05 27.44 -22.68
CA LYS A 422 -31.69 28.72 -22.07
C LYS A 422 -30.51 28.50 -21.16
N GLY A 423 -29.39 29.18 -21.40
CA GLY A 423 -28.32 29.23 -20.40
C GLY A 423 -28.49 30.41 -19.45
N GLN A 424 -28.10 30.18 -18.21
CA GLN A 424 -28.07 31.17 -17.14
C GLN A 424 -26.61 31.43 -16.77
N THR A 425 -26.20 32.68 -16.92
CA THR A 425 -24.89 33.18 -16.52
C THR A 425 -24.96 33.72 -15.10
N MET A 426 -24.00 33.33 -14.27
CA MET A 426 -23.73 33.93 -12.96
C MET A 426 -22.30 34.46 -13.02
N GLU A 427 -22.08 35.74 -12.69
CA GLU A 427 -20.72 36.32 -12.60
C GLU A 427 -19.88 36.16 -13.89
N ASN A 428 -20.44 36.50 -15.06
CA ASN A 428 -19.78 36.44 -16.38
C ASN A 428 -19.36 35.04 -16.87
N GLN A 429 -19.71 33.95 -16.19
CA GLN A 429 -19.52 32.58 -16.68
C GLN A 429 -20.85 31.81 -16.68
N LEU A 430 -21.05 30.99 -17.72
CA LEU A 430 -22.24 30.17 -17.83
C LEU A 430 -22.10 28.93 -16.94
N LYS A 431 -22.75 28.95 -15.77
CA LYS A 431 -22.73 27.82 -14.83
C LYS A 431 -23.88 26.84 -15.05
N LEU A 432 -25.00 27.28 -15.65
CA LEU A 432 -26.21 26.46 -15.73
C LEU A 432 -26.92 26.53 -17.10
N ILE A 433 -27.28 25.38 -17.66
CA ILE A 433 -28.14 25.28 -18.85
C ILE A 433 -29.46 24.61 -18.48
N LYS A 434 -30.58 25.24 -18.83
CA LYS A 434 -31.93 24.67 -18.73
C LYS A 434 -32.44 24.29 -20.11
N ILE A 435 -32.85 23.04 -20.27
CA ILE A 435 -33.39 22.47 -21.51
C ILE A 435 -34.83 22.07 -21.23
N GLN A 436 -35.78 22.78 -21.84
CA GLN A 436 -37.22 22.55 -21.70
C GLN A 436 -37.76 21.76 -22.89
N GLY A 437 -38.52 20.70 -22.60
CA GLY A 437 -39.08 19.77 -23.58
C GLY A 437 -39.66 18.54 -22.90
N LYS A 438 -40.32 17.63 -23.63
CA LYS A 438 -40.88 16.40 -23.04
C LYS A 438 -39.90 15.25 -23.24
N PHE A 439 -39.32 14.70 -22.16
CA PHE A 439 -38.24 13.71 -22.25
C PHE A 439 -38.66 12.31 -21.78
N ASN A 440 -38.10 11.29 -22.44
CA ASN A 440 -38.11 9.91 -21.96
C ASN A 440 -36.96 9.72 -20.96
N LEU A 441 -37.28 9.89 -19.66
CA LEU A 441 -36.29 9.82 -18.58
C LEU A 441 -35.58 8.46 -18.49
N LYS A 442 -36.27 7.35 -18.78
CA LYS A 442 -35.66 6.02 -18.74
C LYS A 442 -34.51 5.93 -19.77
N LYS A 443 -34.80 6.35 -21.01
CA LYS A 443 -33.81 6.37 -22.10
C LYS A 443 -32.63 7.31 -21.79
N LEU A 444 -32.92 8.50 -21.26
CA LEU A 444 -31.89 9.46 -20.89
C LEU A 444 -31.00 8.93 -19.76
N ASN A 445 -31.59 8.33 -18.73
CA ASN A 445 -30.87 7.76 -17.60
C ASN A 445 -29.98 6.59 -18.03
N ASP A 446 -30.43 5.77 -18.98
CA ASP A 446 -29.61 4.69 -19.55
C ASP A 446 -28.39 5.25 -20.30
N TYR A 447 -28.55 6.35 -21.04
CA TYR A 447 -27.42 7.04 -21.67
C TYR A 447 -26.48 7.64 -20.64
N THR A 448 -26.98 8.47 -19.72
CA THR A 448 -26.14 9.14 -18.71
C THR A 448 -25.39 8.15 -17.84
N ARG A 449 -25.97 6.98 -17.53
CA ARG A 449 -25.28 5.89 -16.82
C ARG A 449 -24.10 5.34 -17.62
N LYS A 450 -24.24 5.15 -18.94
CA LYS A 450 -23.16 4.61 -19.81
C LYS A 450 -22.00 5.58 -19.98
N ILE A 451 -22.28 6.89 -20.00
CA ILE A 451 -21.28 7.92 -20.23
C ILE A 451 -20.93 8.72 -18.97
N LYS A 452 -21.32 8.23 -17.79
CA LYS A 452 -21.18 8.91 -16.49
C LYS A 452 -19.78 9.50 -16.28
N ASN A 453 -18.75 8.69 -16.53
CA ASN A 453 -17.36 9.10 -16.31
C ASN A 453 -16.94 10.25 -17.25
N CYS A 454 -17.43 10.27 -18.50
CA CYS A 454 -17.18 11.37 -19.43
C CYS A 454 -17.95 12.63 -18.99
N LEU A 455 -19.18 12.48 -18.51
CA LEU A 455 -20.00 13.60 -18.05
C LEU A 455 -19.40 14.30 -16.83
N LEU A 456 -18.79 13.55 -15.91
CA LEU A 456 -18.08 14.11 -14.74
C LEU A 456 -16.93 15.06 -15.11
N LEU A 457 -16.38 14.96 -16.33
CA LEU A 457 -15.32 15.85 -16.80
C LEU A 457 -15.82 17.28 -17.05
N ILE A 458 -17.10 17.43 -17.42
CA ILE A 458 -17.67 18.72 -17.84
C ILE A 458 -18.83 19.20 -16.96
N CYS A 459 -19.56 18.28 -16.30
CA CYS A 459 -20.74 18.59 -15.51
C CYS A 459 -20.54 18.20 -14.04
N LYS A 460 -20.89 19.14 -13.15
CA LYS A 460 -20.96 18.94 -11.70
C LYS A 460 -22.24 18.21 -11.32
N LYS A 461 -23.37 18.60 -11.94
CA LYS A 461 -24.70 18.03 -11.64
C LYS A 461 -25.57 17.99 -12.89
N ILE A 462 -26.33 16.91 -13.03
CA ILE A 462 -27.34 16.73 -14.08
C ILE A 462 -28.65 16.36 -13.39
N GLN A 463 -29.64 17.26 -13.44
CA GLN A 463 -30.99 17.00 -12.92
C GLN A 463 -31.95 16.84 -14.10
N ALA A 464 -32.55 15.67 -14.24
CA ALA A 464 -33.50 15.38 -15.31
C ALA A 464 -34.91 15.20 -14.75
N GLN A 465 -35.84 16.04 -15.21
CA GLN A 465 -37.27 15.95 -14.95
C GLN A 465 -38.02 15.72 -16.27
N LYS A 466 -39.29 15.30 -16.19
CA LYS A 466 -40.11 14.96 -17.37
C LYS A 466 -40.20 16.11 -18.39
N PHE A 467 -40.12 17.36 -17.92
CA PHE A 467 -40.30 18.56 -18.72
C PHE A 467 -39.08 19.50 -18.79
N CYS A 468 -38.04 19.22 -18.01
CA CYS A 468 -36.88 20.10 -17.86
C CYS A 468 -35.63 19.27 -17.54
N ILE A 469 -34.50 19.61 -18.16
CA ILE A 469 -33.19 19.08 -17.80
C ILE A 469 -32.31 20.28 -17.43
N GLU A 470 -31.71 20.22 -16.24
CA GLU A 470 -30.78 21.22 -15.73
C GLU A 470 -29.37 20.63 -15.70
N LEU A 471 -28.43 21.32 -16.33
CA LEU A 471 -27.02 20.97 -16.40
C LEU A 471 -26.21 22.03 -15.66
N GLU A 472 -25.52 21.63 -14.59
CA GLU A 472 -24.55 22.47 -13.87
C GLU A 472 -23.14 22.06 -14.31
N PHE A 473 -22.37 23.01 -14.84
CA PHE A 473 -21.00 22.77 -15.34
C PHE A 473 -19.97 22.88 -14.20
N ASN A 474 -18.84 22.19 -14.36
CA ASN A 474 -17.71 22.37 -13.45
C ASN A 474 -17.08 23.76 -13.65
N GLU A 475 -16.56 24.36 -12.58
CA GLU A 475 -15.81 25.63 -12.66
C GLU A 475 -14.47 25.46 -13.40
N GLU A 476 -13.86 24.28 -13.29
CA GLU A 476 -12.69 23.87 -14.08
C GLU A 476 -12.98 22.56 -14.82
N ILE A 477 -12.53 22.45 -16.08
CA ILE A 477 -12.67 21.23 -16.88
C ILE A 477 -11.59 20.23 -16.48
N TYR A 478 -11.99 18.99 -16.20
CA TYR A 478 -11.05 17.91 -15.93
C TYR A 478 -10.65 17.20 -17.23
N GLN A 479 -9.38 16.80 -17.35
CA GLN A 479 -8.87 16.03 -18.50
C GLN A 479 -8.53 14.59 -18.09
N PRO A 480 -8.82 13.56 -18.90
CA PRO A 480 -8.32 12.22 -18.63
C PRO A 480 -6.78 12.19 -18.73
N PHE A 481 -6.12 11.34 -17.93
CA PHE A 481 -4.65 11.20 -17.93
C PHE A 481 -4.16 10.80 -19.35
N PRO A 482 -3.19 11.51 -19.95
CA PRO A 482 -2.64 11.14 -21.24
C PRO A 482 -1.82 9.85 -21.09
N ASN A 483 -2.39 8.70 -21.47
CA ASN A 483 -1.59 7.52 -21.79
C ASN A 483 -0.90 7.79 -23.14
N ASN A 484 0.21 8.51 -23.12
CA ASN A 484 0.96 8.80 -24.34
C ASN A 484 1.49 7.51 -24.98
N LYS A 485 1.29 7.45 -26.30
CA LYS A 485 1.66 6.41 -27.28
C LYS A 485 0.84 5.11 -27.21
N MET A 486 -0.32 5.15 -27.87
CA MET A 486 -0.84 3.95 -28.54
C MET A 486 0.27 3.45 -29.49
N PRO A 487 0.73 2.19 -29.43
CA PRO A 487 1.57 1.67 -30.51
C PRO A 487 0.75 1.85 -31.78
N GLN A 488 1.34 2.52 -32.77
CA GLN A 488 0.74 2.58 -34.11
C GLN A 488 0.51 1.13 -34.54
N LEU A 489 -0.75 0.73 -34.62
CA LEU A 489 -1.11 -0.50 -35.31
C LEU A 489 -0.78 -0.26 -36.77
N HIS A 490 0.48 -0.56 -37.15
CA HIS A 490 0.82 -0.81 -38.52
C HIS A 490 0.01 -2.02 -38.94
N PHE A 491 -1.14 -1.78 -39.58
CA PHE A 491 -1.74 -2.77 -40.45
C PHE A 491 -0.77 -2.97 -41.61
N ASN A 492 0.22 -3.84 -41.41
CA ASN A 492 0.96 -4.43 -42.52
C ASN A 492 -0.04 -5.32 -43.28
N TYR A 493 -0.80 -4.71 -44.17
CA TYR A 493 -1.40 -5.42 -45.28
C TYR A 493 -0.26 -5.90 -46.18
N LYS A 494 0.35 -7.03 -45.83
CA LYS A 494 1.01 -7.85 -46.84
C LYS A 494 -0.09 -8.37 -47.77
N LYS A 495 -0.34 -7.63 -48.86
CA LYS A 495 -0.89 -8.21 -50.08
C LYS A 495 0.06 -9.33 -50.50
N LYS A 496 -0.24 -10.57 -50.13
CA LYS A 496 0.24 -11.70 -50.93
C LYS A 496 -0.77 -11.90 -52.05
N LYS A 497 -0.31 -11.55 -53.25
CA LYS A 497 -0.95 -11.79 -54.54
C LYS A 497 -1.36 -13.26 -54.62
N PHE A 498 -2.63 -13.49 -54.95
CA PHE A 498 -2.97 -14.61 -55.83
C PHE A 498 -2.39 -14.27 -57.20
N ASN A 499 -1.59 -15.17 -57.77
CA ASN A 499 -1.60 -15.57 -59.17
C ASN A 499 -0.53 -16.66 -59.37
N GLU A 500 -1.01 -17.76 -59.99
CA GLU A 500 -0.33 -18.94 -60.57
C GLU A 500 0.38 -19.91 -59.60
#